data_AF-A0A1D6E9E6-F1
#
_entry.id   AF-A0A1D6E9E6-F1
#
_cell.length_a   1.000
_cell.length_b   1.000
_cell.length_c   1.000
_cell.angle_alpha   90.00
_cell.angle_beta   90.00
_cell.angle_gamma   90.00
#
_symmetry.space_group_name_H-M   'P 1'
#
loop_
_entity.id
_entity.type
_entity.pdbx_description
1 polymer ?
#
loop_
_entity_poly.entity_id
_entity_poly.type
_entity_poly.pdbx_seq_one_letter_code
_entity_poly.pdbx_strand_id
1 'polypeptide(L)'
;MKNSSSEGNLGSAAEVGCVGEVVKHKRLADDQFFLICKGQQRFRVARVVRTKPYLIAAVHWLEDRPPAEPPAHGEDAEALATDVEALMRDVIRIANRLNGKHSHPRRLRGEVRSSLVS
;
A
#
# COMPACT_ATOMS: atom_id res chain seq x y z
N MET A 1 12.58 -30.90 22.63
CA MET A 1 11.41 -29.99 22.73
C MET A 1 10.78 -29.85 21.36
N LYS A 2 9.57 -30.39 21.18
CA LYS A 2 8.81 -30.27 19.93
C LYS A 2 7.98 -28.99 20.02
N ASN A 3 8.36 -27.95 19.31
CA ASN A 3 7.55 -26.75 19.20
C ASN A 3 6.43 -27.05 18.20
N SER A 4 5.25 -27.34 18.74
CA SER A 4 4.00 -27.38 18.01
C SER A 4 3.71 -25.99 17.46
N SER A 5 4.13 -25.73 16.23
CA SER A 5 3.65 -24.62 15.43
C SER A 5 2.17 -24.86 15.17
N SER A 6 1.31 -24.30 16.01
CA SER A 6 -0.09 -24.11 15.66
C SER A 6 -0.10 -23.10 14.52
N GLU A 7 -0.28 -23.58 13.29
CA GLU A 7 -0.74 -22.77 12.15
C GLU A 7 -2.11 -22.21 12.54
N GLY A 8 -2.08 -21.10 13.26
CA GLY A 8 -3.26 -20.30 13.52
C GLY A 8 -3.68 -19.74 12.17
N ASN A 9 -4.79 -20.27 11.65
CA ASN A 9 -5.48 -19.78 10.47
C ASN A 9 -5.47 -18.24 10.47
N LEU A 10 -4.54 -17.65 9.70
CA LEU A 10 -4.48 -16.22 9.45
C LEU A 10 -5.71 -15.92 8.60
N GLY A 11 -6.85 -15.66 9.24
CA GLY A 11 -8.09 -15.37 8.54
C GLY A 11 -7.84 -14.31 7.48
N SER A 12 -7.76 -14.73 6.22
CA SER A 12 -7.46 -13.94 5.02
C SER A 12 -6.26 -12.97 5.06
N ALA A 13 -5.45 -12.92 6.12
CA ALA A 13 -4.39 -11.91 6.26
C ALA A 13 -3.13 -12.33 5.51
N ALA A 14 -2.61 -11.45 4.65
CA ALA A 14 -1.37 -11.70 3.93
C ALA A 14 -0.16 -11.76 4.89
N GLU A 15 0.87 -12.50 4.49
CA GLU A 15 2.11 -12.66 5.29
C GLU A 15 2.91 -11.36 5.40
N VAL A 16 2.83 -10.49 4.39
CA VAL A 16 3.52 -9.19 4.33
C VAL A 16 2.50 -8.06 4.28
N GLY A 17 2.70 -7.04 5.10
CA GLY A 17 1.86 -5.84 5.17
C GLY A 17 2.69 -4.55 5.19
N CYS A 18 2.00 -3.41 5.27
CA CYS A 18 2.63 -2.11 5.46
C CYS A 18 2.01 -1.38 6.64
N VAL A 19 2.80 -0.53 7.30
CA VAL A 19 2.29 0.37 8.34
C VAL A 19 1.52 1.50 7.66
N GLY A 20 0.26 1.68 8.05
CA GLY A 20 -0.54 2.83 7.69
C GLY A 20 -0.60 3.83 8.84
N GLU A 21 -0.06 5.03 8.64
CA GLU A 21 -0.21 6.15 9.56
C GLU A 21 -1.48 6.93 9.23
N VAL A 22 -2.37 7.13 10.20
CA VAL A 22 -3.60 7.89 10.00
C VAL A 22 -3.28 9.39 10.04
N VAL A 23 -3.36 10.05 8.87
CA VAL A 23 -3.05 11.48 8.71
C VAL A 23 -4.28 12.34 8.96
N LYS A 24 -5.46 11.89 8.54
CA LYS A 24 -6.74 12.59 8.77
C LYS A 24 -7.84 11.58 9.03
N HIS A 25 -8.75 11.93 9.93
CA HIS A 25 -9.98 11.17 10.17
C HIS A 25 -11.18 12.10 10.12
N LYS A 26 -12.26 11.68 9.45
CA LYS A 26 -13.54 12.40 9.43
C LYS A 26 -14.67 11.43 9.70
N ARG A 27 -15.52 11.73 10.69
CA ARG A 27 -16.76 10.99 10.93
C ARG A 27 -17.84 11.51 9.98
N LEU A 28 -18.51 10.59 9.28
CA LEU A 28 -19.65 10.88 8.42
C LEU A 28 -20.95 10.77 9.24
N ALA A 29 -22.07 11.17 8.62
CA ALA A 29 -23.39 11.17 9.26
C ALA A 29 -23.85 9.76 9.70
N ASP A 30 -23.37 8.71 9.05
CA ASP A 30 -23.80 7.32 9.26
C ASP A 30 -22.82 6.48 10.11
N ASP A 31 -22.07 7.11 11.01
CA ASP A 31 -21.04 6.45 11.85
C ASP A 31 -19.86 5.80 11.09
N GLN A 32 -19.75 6.11 9.80
CA GLN A 32 -18.61 5.72 8.98
C GLN A 32 -17.45 6.70 9.17
N PHE A 33 -16.22 6.18 9.11
CA PHE A 33 -15.02 7.00 9.18
C PHE A 33 -14.31 7.04 7.84
N PHE A 34 -14.02 8.25 7.38
CA PHE A 34 -13.08 8.47 6.29
C PHE A 34 -11.69 8.65 6.89
N LEU A 35 -10.81 7.69 6.62
CA LEU A 35 -9.42 7.71 7.07
C LEU A 35 -8.53 7.97 5.86
N ILE A 36 -7.68 8.98 5.95
CA ILE A 36 -6.57 9.18 5.03
C ILE A 36 -5.33 8.61 5.71
N CYS A 37 -4.78 7.54 5.14
CA CYS A 37 -3.60 6.86 5.67
C CYS A 37 -2.39 7.03 4.74
N LYS A 38 -1.21 7.24 5.32
CA LYS A 38 0.08 7.21 4.62
C LYS A 38 0.76 5.87 4.88
N GLY A 39 1.14 5.17 3.81
CA GLY A 39 1.98 3.98 3.92
C GLY A 39 3.41 4.36 4.32
N GLN A 40 3.98 3.66 5.32
CA GLN A 40 5.33 3.90 5.80
C GLN A 40 6.27 2.74 5.43
N GLN A 41 6.43 1.75 6.32
CA GLN A 41 7.37 0.65 6.15
C GLN A 41 6.65 -0.69 6.01
N ARG A 42 7.25 -1.59 5.22
CA ARG A 42 6.80 -2.97 5.05
C ARG A 42 7.21 -3.82 6.25
N PHE A 43 6.35 -4.74 6.65
CA PHE A 43 6.62 -5.71 7.70
C PHE A 43 6.12 -7.10 7.30
N ARG A 44 6.74 -8.14 7.86
CA ARG A 44 6.28 -9.52 7.75
C ARG A 44 5.69 -9.97 9.07
N VAL A 45 4.52 -10.59 9.02
CA VAL A 45 3.83 -11.11 10.20
C VAL A 45 4.58 -12.33 10.73
N ALA A 46 5.04 -12.25 11.98
CA ALA A 46 5.74 -13.35 12.66
C ALA A 46 4.75 -14.32 13.29
N ARG A 47 3.82 -13.79 14.09
CA ARG A 47 2.75 -14.57 14.74
C ARG A 47 1.62 -13.68 15.19
N VAL A 48 0.40 -14.22 15.19
CA VAL A 48 -0.77 -13.55 15.78
C VAL A 48 -0.72 -13.69 17.30
N VAL A 49 -0.84 -12.57 18.01
CA VAL A 49 -0.82 -12.50 19.48
C VAL A 49 -2.24 -12.51 20.05
N ARG A 50 -3.19 -11.87 19.36
CA ARG A 50 -4.58 -11.74 19.82
C ARG A 50 -5.51 -11.53 18.62
N THR A 51 -6.72 -12.07 18.68
CA THR A 51 -7.70 -12.02 17.56
C THR A 51 -8.96 -11.20 17.85
N LYS A 52 -9.25 -10.87 19.11
CA LYS A 52 -10.44 -10.10 19.52
C LYS A 52 -10.08 -9.03 20.54
N PRO A 53 -10.66 -7.81 20.51
CA PRO A 53 -11.68 -7.33 19.57
C PRO A 53 -11.12 -6.92 18.21
N TYR A 54 -9.80 -6.80 18.09
CA TYR A 54 -9.06 -6.59 16.85
C TYR A 54 -7.86 -7.53 16.78
N LEU A 55 -7.41 -7.80 15.57
CA LEU A 55 -6.26 -8.66 15.30
C LEU A 55 -4.97 -7.91 15.71
N ILE A 56 -4.16 -8.55 16.53
CA ILE A 56 -2.85 -8.06 16.95
C ILE A 56 -1.83 -9.14 16.59
N ALA A 57 -0.75 -8.75 15.92
CA ALA A 57 0.32 -9.65 15.54
C ALA A 57 1.69 -9.05 15.87
N ALA A 58 2.65 -9.92 16.18
CA ALA A 58 4.06 -9.57 16.22
C ALA A 58 4.60 -9.59 14.79
N VAL A 59 5.44 -8.62 14.45
CA VAL A 59 5.92 -8.40 13.08
C VAL A 59 7.43 -8.18 13.06
N HIS A 60 8.07 -8.54 11.95
CA HIS A 60 9.46 -8.20 11.64
C HIS A 60 9.50 -7.13 10.55
N TRP A 61 10.33 -6.11 10.74
CA TRP A 61 10.48 -5.02 9.79
C TRP A 61 11.27 -5.46 8.56
N LEU A 62 10.80 -5.07 7.38
CA LEU A 62 11.54 -5.23 6.14
C LEU A 62 12.25 -3.91 5.83
N GLU A 63 13.52 -3.99 5.50
CA GLU A 63 14.28 -2.85 5.01
C GLU A 63 13.89 -2.59 3.55
N ASP A 64 13.37 -1.39 3.28
CA ASP A 64 12.95 -0.97 1.94
C ASP A 64 14.10 -0.29 1.16
N ARG A 65 15.32 -0.33 1.71
CA ARG A 65 16.47 0.35 1.13
C ARG A 65 17.22 -0.61 0.21
N PRO A 66 17.62 -0.17 -1.00
CA PRO A 66 18.56 -0.94 -1.80
C PRO A 66 19.86 -1.14 -1.00
N PRO A 67 20.47 -2.33 -1.04
CA PRO A 67 21.71 -2.58 -0.32
C PRO A 67 22.78 -1.56 -0.71
N ALA A 68 23.61 -1.16 0.26
CA ALA A 68 24.66 -0.15 0.06
C ALA A 68 25.84 -0.64 -0.81
N GLU A 69 25.83 -1.92 -1.16
CA GLU A 69 26.84 -2.55 -2.00
C GLU A 69 26.46 -2.37 -3.48
N PRO A 70 27.43 -2.08 -4.36
CA PRO A 70 27.16 -2.04 -5.79
C PRO A 70 26.59 -3.40 -6.23
N PRO A 71 25.48 -3.42 -6.98
CA PRO A 71 24.85 -4.67 -7.38
C PRO A 71 25.87 -5.53 -8.12
N ALA A 72 25.87 -6.84 -7.82
CA ALA A 72 26.60 -7.80 -8.61
C ALA A 72 26.18 -7.65 -10.09
N HIS A 73 27.14 -7.78 -11.00
CA HIS A 73 26.97 -7.64 -12.45
C HIS A 73 25.62 -8.20 -12.94
N GLY A 74 24.65 -7.32 -13.25
CA GLY A 74 23.36 -7.72 -13.82
C GLY A 74 22.11 -7.03 -13.28
N GLU A 75 22.18 -6.31 -12.16
CA GLU A 75 21.01 -5.63 -11.57
C GLU A 75 21.18 -4.11 -11.57
N ASP A 76 21.18 -3.50 -12.76
CA ASP A 76 21.10 -2.04 -12.87
C ASP A 76 19.65 -1.59 -12.59
N ALA A 77 19.35 -1.41 -11.31
CA ALA A 77 18.05 -0.95 -10.85
C ALA A 77 17.65 0.41 -11.42
N GLU A 78 18.64 1.26 -11.78
CA GLU A 78 18.41 2.59 -12.34
C GLU A 78 18.00 2.49 -13.82
N ALA A 79 18.67 1.63 -14.59
CA ALA A 79 18.25 1.32 -15.96
C ALA A 79 16.83 0.73 -15.97
N LEU A 80 16.53 -0.22 -15.06
CA LEU A 80 15.20 -0.81 -14.97
C LEU A 80 14.14 0.23 -14.55
N ALA A 81 14.47 1.16 -13.64
CA ALA A 81 13.58 2.24 -13.26
C ALA A 81 13.25 3.15 -14.45
N THR A 82 14.24 3.44 -15.30
CA THR A 82 14.07 4.24 -16.52
C THR A 82 13.15 3.54 -17.52
N ASP A 83 13.32 2.24 -17.71
CA ASP A 83 12.47 1.44 -18.61
C ASP A 83 11.03 1.35 -18.11
N VAL A 84 10.84 1.12 -16.81
CA VAL A 84 9.51 1.10 -16.17
C VAL A 84 8.83 2.46 -16.29
N GLU A 85 9.56 3.56 -16.14
CA GLU A 85 9.02 4.90 -16.35
C GLU A 85 8.53 5.11 -17.79
N ALA A 86 9.31 4.70 -18.78
CA ALA A 86 8.93 4.80 -20.19
C ALA A 86 7.66 3.98 -20.50
N LEU A 87 7.62 2.73 -20.02
CA LEU A 87 6.46 1.85 -20.17
C LEU A 87 5.21 2.43 -19.49
N MET A 88 5.34 2.98 -18.29
CA MET A 88 4.22 3.58 -17.58
C MET A 88 3.65 4.78 -18.33
N ARG A 89 4.51 5.63 -18.90
CA ARG A 89 4.09 6.76 -19.75
C ARG A 89 3.31 6.29 -20.97
N ASP A 90 3.74 5.19 -21.58
CA ASP A 90 3.05 4.63 -22.74
C ASP A 90 1.69 4.00 -22.36
N VAL A 91 1.60 3.31 -21.22
CA VAL A 91 0.31 2.81 -20.68
C VAL A 91 -0.66 3.97 -20.48
N ILE A 92 -0.23 5.07 -19.86
CA ILE A 92 -1.09 6.25 -19.66
C ILE A 92 -1.52 6.83 -21.02
N ARG A 93 -0.59 6.97 -21.97
CA ARG A 93 -0.88 7.52 -23.30
C ARG A 93 -1.91 6.66 -24.05
N ILE A 94 -1.73 5.34 -24.04
CA ILE A 94 -2.62 4.39 -24.71
C ILE A 94 -3.98 4.35 -24.00
N ALA A 95 -4.00 4.29 -22.66
CA ALA A 95 -5.24 4.32 -21.88
C ALA A 95 -6.05 5.59 -22.17
N ASN A 96 -5.41 6.76 -22.24
CA ASN A 96 -6.07 8.02 -22.59
C ASN A 96 -6.61 8.01 -24.03
N ARG A 97 -5.86 7.43 -24.97
CA ARG A 97 -6.30 7.30 -26.38
C ARG A 97 -7.50 6.36 -26.52
N LEU A 98 -7.55 5.28 -25.75
CA LEU A 98 -8.65 4.30 -25.77
C LEU A 98 -9.88 4.81 -25.01
N ASN A 99 -9.69 5.48 -23.88
CA ASN A 99 -10.78 6.00 -23.05
C ASN A 99 -11.48 7.22 -23.65
N GLY A 100 -10.98 7.77 -24.77
CA GLY A 100 -11.57 8.88 -25.51
C GLY A 100 -12.98 8.66 -26.08
N LYS A 101 -13.67 7.54 -25.78
CA LYS A 101 -15.05 7.26 -26.23
C LYS A 101 -16.08 6.95 -25.14
N HIS A 102 -15.73 6.85 -23.86
CA HIS A 102 -16.71 6.58 -22.79
C HIS A 102 -16.53 7.50 -21.59
N SER A 103 -16.75 8.80 -21.81
CA SER A 103 -16.95 9.78 -20.75
C SER A 103 -18.35 9.61 -20.14
N HIS A 104 -18.55 8.58 -19.31
CA HIS A 104 -19.52 8.70 -18.23
C HIS A 104 -18.78 9.29 -17.03
N PRO A 105 -19.12 10.51 -16.58
CA PRO A 105 -18.52 11.07 -15.38
C PRO A 105 -18.99 10.22 -14.19
N ARG A 106 -18.12 9.32 -13.72
CA ARG A 106 -18.30 8.68 -12.42
C ARG A 106 -18.11 9.77 -11.38
N ARG A 107 -19.20 10.47 -11.05
CA ARG A 107 -19.24 11.48 -9.98
C ARG A 107 -18.74 10.83 -8.70
N LEU A 108 -17.47 11.04 -8.36
CA LEU A 108 -17.00 10.89 -7.00
C LEU A 108 -17.62 12.05 -6.22
N ARG A 109 -18.78 11.79 -5.59
CA ARG A 109 -19.37 12.69 -4.61
C ARG A 109 -18.36 12.84 -3.47
N GLY A 110 -17.81 14.05 -3.32
CA GLY A 110 -16.96 14.40 -2.19
C GLY A 110 -15.79 15.30 -2.60
N GLU A 111 -16.10 16.46 -3.17
CA GLU A 111 -15.10 17.50 -3.39
C GLU A 111 -14.62 18.02 -2.03
N VAL A 112 -13.45 17.55 -1.59
CA VAL A 112 -12.69 18.21 -0.53
C VAL A 112 -12.05 19.43 -1.17
N ARG A 113 -12.77 20.56 -1.16
CA ARG A 113 -12.20 21.85 -1.54
C ARG A 113 -11.00 22.13 -0.63
N SER A 114 -9.81 22.04 -1.20
CA SER A 114 -8.56 22.49 -0.60
C SER A 114 -8.61 24.01 -0.46
N SER A 115 -9.07 24.51 0.68
CA SER A 115 -8.74 25.86 1.11
C SER A 115 -7.37 25.83 1.77
N LEU A 116 -6.32 26.06 0.99
CA LEU A 116 -5.02 26.48 1.51
C LEU A 116 -4.40 27.48 0.53
N VAL A 117 -4.89 28.71 0.63
CA VAL A 117 -4.13 29.93 0.31
C VAL A 117 -4.40 30.89 1.47
N SER A 118 -3.41 31.06 2.32
CA SER A 118 -3.17 32.26 3.14
C SER A 118 -1.68 32.30 3.42
#